data_AF-V8P7H0-F1
#
_entry.id   AF-V8P7H0-F1
#
_cell.length_a   1.000
_cell.length_b   1.000
_cell.length_c   1.000
_cell.angle_alpha   90.00
_cell.angle_beta   90.00
_cell.angle_gamma   90.00
#
_symmetry.space_group_name_H-M   'P 1'
#
loop_
_entity.id
_entity.type
_entity.pdbx_description
1 polymer ?
#
loop_
_entity_poly.entity_id
_entity_poly.type
_entity_poly.pdbx_seq_one_letter_code
_entity_poly.pdbx_strand_id
1 'polypeptide(L)'
;LVAALKTLQEKIHRLEIERIQAENDLNCLSREAAQYRRALQQESNEKNRVHQELMEEKKDVSVPLRAAQSRCSLLEKQLDYMRKMVLKAELEKNLVLEQQTHLQKEDDQNQMELCAKLEKLEVLEKQCWTLISTQKTAEEKIKHLEQKLLEEQHQRKLIQDKAAQLQTGLEMNRILLSSLSPEKEVKKKSRKKKVLKNNSTVKRTQPSFQGGMLPFVAGKSASSSHSVVANVQSVLHMMKYRSACMTSQCPEGTEKRTSRWTGICKPVSCSTTSSATETLSDLLLGMQDELGQMSFEHQELSKQIEESQNQDIREDLERELDCLVKQMEIKGEQISKLKKHQDHVYKLKQRAQNLKRNTAYSTSRPNELKGSKETVISPSISSTNKTTNSLRLLKSAQKLQSVLKKDDIVWES
;
A
#
# COMPACT_ATOMS: atom_id res chain seq x y z
N LEU A 1 139.03 27.27 46.46
CA LEU A 1 138.94 26.45 45.22
C LEU A 1 138.45 25.03 45.48
N VAL A 2 139.08 24.26 46.38
CA VAL A 2 138.77 22.83 46.62
C VAL A 2 137.34 22.58 47.11
N ALA A 3 136.77 23.45 47.96
CA ALA A 3 135.41 23.31 48.46
C ALA A 3 134.34 23.44 47.35
N ALA A 4 134.51 24.38 46.41
CA ALA A 4 133.57 24.61 45.32
C ALA A 4 133.52 23.44 44.31
N LEU A 5 134.65 22.78 44.07
CA LEU A 5 134.73 21.58 43.23
C LEU A 5 134.00 20.38 43.85
N LYS A 6 134.13 20.17 45.17
CA LYS A 6 133.39 19.12 45.90
C LYS A 6 131.88 19.35 45.85
N THR A 7 131.44 20.59 46.08
CA THR A 7 130.01 20.96 45.95
C THR A 7 129.48 20.75 44.54
N LEU A 8 130.30 21.02 43.51
CA LEU A 8 129.92 20.79 42.11
C LEU A 8 129.81 19.29 41.79
N GLN A 9 130.77 18.47 42.24
CA GLN A 9 130.74 17.02 42.07
C GLN A 9 129.54 16.37 42.78
N GLU A 10 129.24 16.77 44.01
CA GLU A 10 128.04 16.33 44.74
C GLU A 10 126.75 16.76 44.03
N LYS A 11 126.71 17.96 43.44
CA LYS A 11 125.56 18.43 42.66
C LYS A 11 125.38 17.64 41.36
N ILE A 12 126.47 17.35 40.64
CA ILE A 12 126.42 16.51 39.43
C ILE A 12 125.95 15.11 39.79
N HIS A 13 126.49 14.51 40.85
CA HIS A 13 126.08 13.18 41.30
C HIS A 13 124.59 13.15 41.68
N ARG A 14 124.10 14.17 42.38
CA ARG A 14 122.67 14.31 42.72
C ARG A 14 121.80 14.44 41.47
N LEU A 15 122.21 15.26 40.50
CA LEU A 15 121.51 15.41 39.23
C LEU A 15 121.50 14.12 38.40
N GLU A 16 122.56 13.31 38.44
CA GLU A 16 122.61 12.02 37.75
C GLU A 16 121.60 11.04 38.36
N ILE A 17 121.48 11.00 39.69
CA ILE A 17 120.49 10.19 40.40
C ILE A 17 119.07 10.65 40.06
N GLU A 18 118.80 11.96 40.13
CA GLU A 18 117.51 12.55 39.78
C GLU A 18 117.14 12.28 38.30
N ARG A 19 118.12 12.31 37.38
CA ARG A 19 117.92 11.96 35.96
C ARG A 19 117.52 10.50 35.79
N ILE A 20 118.22 9.57 36.45
CA ILE A 20 117.92 8.14 36.39
C ILE A 20 116.54 7.87 37.00
N GLN A 21 116.19 8.53 38.11
CA GLN A 21 114.88 8.42 38.73
C GLN A 21 113.77 8.93 37.79
N ALA A 22 113.93 10.11 37.20
CA ALA A 22 112.97 10.67 36.25
C ALA A 22 112.83 9.81 34.99
N GLU A 23 113.93 9.21 34.50
CA GLU A 23 113.92 8.29 33.36
C GLU A 23 113.15 7.00 33.69
N ASN A 24 113.35 6.44 34.90
CA ASN A 24 112.59 5.28 35.37
C ASN A 24 111.10 5.59 35.55
N ASP A 25 110.76 6.73 36.14
CA ASP A 25 109.38 7.18 36.31
C ASP A 25 108.70 7.40 34.95
N LEU A 26 109.39 8.04 34.00
CA LEU A 26 108.90 8.21 32.63
C LEU A 26 108.66 6.86 31.94
N ASN A 27 109.57 5.90 32.10
CA ASN A 27 109.42 4.56 31.55
C ASN A 27 108.25 3.79 32.18
N CYS A 28 108.03 3.93 33.49
CA CYS A 28 106.87 3.38 34.19
C CYS A 28 105.56 4.01 33.69
N LEU A 29 105.48 5.33 33.63
CA LEU A 29 104.33 6.07 33.11
C LEU A 29 104.05 5.73 31.64
N SER A 30 105.08 5.57 30.81
CA SER A 30 104.95 5.14 29.41
C SER A 30 104.33 3.75 29.30
N ARG A 31 104.76 2.81 30.17
CA ARG A 31 104.20 1.46 30.21
C ARG A 31 102.74 1.46 30.66
N GLU A 32 102.41 2.22 31.71
CA GLU A 32 101.03 2.38 32.18
C GLU A 32 100.14 3.03 31.12
N ALA A 33 100.59 4.13 30.51
CA ALA A 33 99.86 4.79 29.42
C ALA A 33 99.64 3.85 28.22
N ALA A 34 100.61 3.01 27.88
CA ALA A 34 100.46 2.01 26.83
C ALA A 34 99.43 0.92 27.23
N GLN A 35 99.40 0.50 28.49
CA GLN A 35 98.40 -0.44 28.99
C GLN A 35 96.98 0.15 28.97
N TYR A 36 96.81 1.41 29.42
CA TYR A 36 95.52 2.10 29.33
C TYR A 36 95.03 2.26 27.89
N ARG A 37 95.92 2.61 26.95
CA ARG A 37 95.57 2.66 25.52
C ARG A 37 95.10 1.32 24.98
N ARG A 38 95.77 0.21 25.35
CA ARG A 38 95.36 -1.14 24.93
C ARG A 38 94.02 -1.53 25.53
N ALA A 39 93.80 -1.27 26.82
CA ALA A 39 92.53 -1.56 27.49
C ALA A 39 91.36 -0.79 26.84
N LEU A 40 91.54 0.50 26.57
CA LEU A 40 90.53 1.32 25.90
C LEU A 40 90.26 0.83 24.47
N GLN A 41 91.30 0.45 23.73
CA GLN A 41 91.14 -0.12 22.39
C GLN A 41 90.39 -1.45 22.42
N GLN A 42 90.68 -2.31 23.40
CA GLN A 42 89.97 -3.58 23.59
C GLN A 42 88.49 -3.35 23.94
N GLU A 43 88.19 -2.42 24.84
CA GLU A 43 86.81 -2.05 25.20
C GLU A 43 86.06 -1.49 23.98
N SER A 44 86.70 -0.64 23.18
CA SER A 44 86.11 -0.12 21.94
C SER A 44 85.84 -1.24 20.93
N ASN A 45 86.76 -2.20 20.78
CA ASN A 45 86.59 -3.31 19.86
C ASN A 45 85.46 -4.25 20.31
N GLU A 46 85.35 -4.53 21.62
CA GLU A 46 84.28 -5.35 22.15
C GLU A 46 82.92 -4.67 21.99
N LYS A 47 82.83 -3.36 22.26
CA LYS A 47 81.61 -2.57 21.99
C LYS A 47 81.20 -2.64 20.52
N ASN A 48 82.16 -2.52 19.61
CA ASN A 48 81.89 -2.63 18.17
C ASN A 48 81.39 -4.03 17.79
N ARG A 49 81.95 -5.08 18.38
CA ARG A 49 81.55 -6.48 18.16
C ARG A 49 80.12 -6.74 18.66
N VAL A 50 79.82 -6.36 19.89
CA VAL A 50 78.46 -6.46 20.47
C VAL A 50 77.44 -5.65 19.65
N HIS A 51 77.81 -4.45 19.20
CA HIS A 51 76.93 -3.64 18.35
C HIS A 51 76.65 -4.33 17.01
N GLN A 52 77.66 -4.94 16.39
CA GLN A 52 77.51 -5.67 15.14
C GLN A 52 76.60 -6.90 15.32
N GLU A 53 76.80 -7.69 16.38
CA GLU A 53 75.96 -8.85 16.71
C GLU A 53 74.49 -8.45 16.91
N LEU A 54 74.24 -7.38 17.66
CA LEU A 54 72.88 -6.84 17.87
C LEU A 54 72.24 -6.38 16.55
N MET A 55 73.01 -5.77 15.65
CA MET A 55 72.51 -5.32 14.35
C MET A 55 72.17 -6.49 13.44
N GLU A 56 72.92 -7.60 13.49
CA GLU A 56 72.59 -8.83 12.76
C GLU A 56 71.35 -9.51 13.34
N GLU A 57 71.26 -9.66 14.68
CA GLU A 57 70.06 -10.23 15.33
C GLU A 57 68.80 -9.42 14.98
N LYS A 58 68.90 -8.09 14.98
CA LYS A 58 67.80 -7.20 14.56
C LYS A 58 67.39 -7.43 13.11
N LYS A 59 68.33 -7.70 12.21
CA LYS A 59 68.03 -8.01 10.80
C LYS A 59 67.34 -9.37 10.69
N ASP A 60 67.82 -10.39 11.41
CA ASP A 60 67.28 -11.74 11.42
C ASP A 60 65.82 -11.76 11.90
N VAL A 61 65.47 -10.94 12.89
CA VAL A 61 64.08 -10.80 13.39
C VAL A 61 63.22 -9.92 12.47
N SER A 62 63.81 -9.01 11.69
CA SER A 62 63.05 -8.05 10.87
C SER A 62 62.25 -8.70 9.73
N VAL A 63 62.74 -9.80 9.17
CA VAL A 63 62.09 -10.53 8.07
C VAL A 63 60.84 -11.27 8.56
N PRO A 64 60.91 -12.14 9.59
CA PRO A 64 59.72 -12.82 10.11
C PRO A 64 58.71 -11.84 10.71
N LEU A 65 59.15 -10.72 11.30
CA LEU A 65 58.23 -9.67 11.77
C LEU A 65 57.43 -9.05 10.62
N ARG A 66 58.09 -8.70 9.50
CA ARG A 66 57.40 -8.16 8.32
C ARG A 66 56.46 -9.18 7.69
N ALA A 67 56.87 -10.45 7.64
CA ALA A 67 56.01 -11.54 7.18
C ALA A 67 54.76 -11.68 8.06
N ALA A 68 54.92 -11.66 9.39
CA ALA A 68 53.81 -11.71 10.34
C ALA A 68 52.87 -10.50 10.19
N GLN A 69 53.42 -9.29 10.07
CA GLN A 69 52.63 -8.07 9.82
C GLN A 69 51.82 -8.17 8.52
N SER A 70 52.42 -8.66 7.43
CA SER A 70 51.70 -8.84 6.16
C SER A 70 50.55 -9.86 6.27
N ARG A 71 50.77 -10.94 7.03
CA ARG A 71 49.75 -11.96 7.30
C ARG A 71 48.60 -11.39 8.13
N CYS A 72 48.88 -10.62 9.18
CA CYS A 72 47.86 -9.95 9.97
C CYS A 72 47.04 -8.97 9.12
N SER A 73 47.70 -8.16 8.30
CA SER A 73 47.01 -7.22 7.40
C SER A 73 46.08 -7.94 6.39
N LEU A 74 46.48 -9.10 5.88
CA LEU A 74 45.62 -9.90 5.01
C LEU A 74 44.39 -10.43 5.77
N LEU A 75 44.59 -10.97 6.98
CA LEU A 75 43.51 -11.48 7.81
C LEU A 75 42.52 -10.36 8.21
N GLU A 76 43.01 -9.15 8.51
CA GLU A 76 42.15 -7.99 8.77
C GLU A 76 41.25 -7.68 7.57
N LYS A 77 41.80 -7.67 6.35
CA LYS A 77 41.02 -7.46 5.12
C LYS A 77 39.98 -8.57 4.90
N GLN A 78 40.33 -9.82 5.20
CA GLN A 78 39.39 -10.94 5.09
C GLN A 78 38.26 -10.83 6.11
N LEU A 79 38.57 -10.46 7.36
CA LEU A 79 37.56 -10.24 8.40
C LEU A 79 36.64 -9.07 8.03
N ASP A 80 37.17 -7.98 7.49
CA ASP A 80 36.36 -6.86 7.02
C ASP A 80 35.45 -7.24 5.85
N TYR A 81 35.94 -8.09 4.94
CA TYR A 81 35.10 -8.66 3.88
C TYR A 81 33.98 -9.52 4.46
N MET A 82 34.29 -10.43 5.39
CA MET A 82 33.30 -11.29 6.05
C MET A 82 32.26 -10.46 6.80
N ARG A 83 32.66 -9.42 7.54
CA ARG A 83 31.74 -8.49 8.23
C ARG A 83 30.76 -7.85 7.24
N LYS A 84 31.25 -7.38 6.09
CA LYS A 84 30.39 -6.79 5.04
C LYS A 84 29.41 -7.80 4.44
N MET A 85 29.86 -9.05 4.24
CA MET A 85 28.99 -10.12 3.74
C MET A 85 27.89 -10.48 4.74
N VAL A 86 28.24 -10.59 6.03
CA VAL A 86 27.27 -10.86 7.10
C VAL A 86 26.25 -9.72 7.19
N LEU A 87 26.68 -8.46 7.18
CA LEU A 87 25.76 -7.32 7.20
C LEU A 87 24.79 -7.31 6.00
N LYS A 88 25.25 -7.69 4.81
CA LYS A 88 24.37 -7.81 3.63
C LYS A 88 23.37 -8.95 3.81
N ALA A 89 23.83 -10.11 4.25
CA ALA A 89 22.98 -11.27 4.50
C ALA A 89 21.93 -10.98 5.59
N GLU A 90 22.31 -10.25 6.65
CA GLU A 90 21.38 -9.81 7.70
C GLU A 90 20.34 -8.83 7.17
N LEU A 91 20.74 -7.87 6.32
CA LEU A 91 19.83 -6.94 5.65
C LEU A 91 18.83 -7.67 4.75
N GLU A 92 19.31 -8.61 3.93
CA GLU A 92 18.48 -9.45 3.06
C GLU A 92 17.50 -10.28 3.90
N LYS A 93 17.96 -10.89 5.00
CA LYS A 93 17.09 -11.64 5.93
C LYS A 93 16.00 -10.75 6.51
N ASN A 94 16.34 -9.55 6.96
CA ASN A 94 15.37 -8.62 7.52
C ASN A 94 14.34 -8.18 6.49
N LEU A 95 14.75 -7.90 5.25
CA LEU A 95 13.84 -7.55 4.16
C LEU A 95 12.88 -8.70 3.84
N VAL A 96 13.37 -9.94 3.77
CA VAL A 96 12.53 -11.12 3.53
C VAL A 96 11.55 -11.33 4.69
N LEU A 97 11.99 -11.15 5.94
CA LEU A 97 11.11 -11.23 7.10
C LEU A 97 10.02 -10.15 7.06
N GLU A 98 10.35 -8.90 6.73
CA GLU A 98 9.36 -7.83 6.58
C GLU A 98 8.34 -8.17 5.48
N GLN A 99 8.80 -8.64 4.32
CA GLN A 99 7.91 -9.08 3.24
C GLN A 99 7.00 -10.24 3.68
N GLN A 100 7.54 -11.23 4.41
CA GLN A 100 6.75 -12.33 4.94
C GLN A 100 5.69 -11.84 5.93
N THR A 101 6.02 -10.88 6.81
CA THR A 101 5.03 -10.32 7.73
C THR A 101 3.95 -9.50 7.03
N HIS A 102 4.28 -8.84 5.91
CA HIS A 102 3.29 -8.14 5.10
C HIS A 102 2.33 -9.13 4.43
N LEU A 103 2.88 -10.17 3.78
CA LEU A 103 2.09 -11.22 3.13
C LEU A 103 1.19 -11.95 4.14
N GLN A 104 1.68 -12.24 5.34
CA GLN A 104 0.86 -12.86 6.39
C GLN A 104 -0.32 -11.98 6.78
N LYS A 105 -0.11 -10.67 6.97
CA LYS A 105 -1.20 -9.74 7.30
C LYS A 105 -2.22 -9.63 6.17
N GLU A 106 -1.76 -9.66 4.93
CA GLU A 106 -2.62 -9.64 3.75
C GLU A 106 -3.45 -10.93 3.66
N ASP A 107 -2.84 -12.08 3.91
CA ASP A 107 -3.53 -13.39 3.97
C ASP A 107 -4.57 -13.42 5.09
N ASP A 108 -4.21 -12.97 6.30
CA ASP A 108 -5.12 -12.88 7.44
C ASP A 108 -6.31 -11.95 7.13
N GLN A 109 -6.06 -10.80 6.48
CA GLN A 109 -7.08 -9.86 6.04
C GLN A 109 -8.00 -10.48 4.99
N ASN A 110 -7.44 -11.14 3.98
CA ASN A 110 -8.19 -11.82 2.93
C ASN A 110 -9.05 -12.95 3.51
N GLN A 111 -8.51 -13.71 4.47
CA GLN A 111 -9.23 -14.76 5.17
C GLN A 111 -10.40 -14.18 5.98
N MET A 112 -10.20 -13.06 6.68
CA MET A 112 -11.26 -12.38 7.41
C MET A 112 -12.37 -11.87 6.46
N GLU A 113 -12.00 -11.29 5.31
CA GLU A 113 -12.96 -10.87 4.29
C GLU A 113 -13.73 -12.04 3.67
N LEU A 114 -13.06 -13.17 3.44
CA LEU A 114 -13.69 -14.38 2.95
C LEU A 114 -14.70 -14.92 3.98
N CYS A 115 -14.33 -14.99 5.25
CA CYS A 115 -15.25 -15.38 6.33
C CYS A 115 -16.49 -14.47 6.37
N ALA A 116 -16.31 -13.15 6.30
CA ALA A 116 -17.44 -12.21 6.28
C ALA A 116 -18.36 -12.39 5.05
N LYS A 117 -17.78 -12.70 3.87
CA LYS A 117 -18.55 -13.01 2.66
C LYS A 117 -19.33 -14.31 2.81
N LEU A 118 -18.73 -15.34 3.39
CA LEU A 118 -19.38 -16.63 3.65
C LEU A 118 -20.55 -16.48 4.64
N GLU A 119 -20.39 -15.73 5.73
CA GLU A 119 -21.48 -15.44 6.67
C GLU A 119 -22.64 -14.72 5.99
N LYS A 120 -22.34 -13.74 5.12
CA LYS A 120 -23.36 -13.04 4.34
C LYS A 120 -24.11 -13.98 3.40
N LEU A 121 -23.40 -14.90 2.74
CA LEU A 121 -24.01 -15.91 1.88
C LEU A 121 -24.90 -16.86 2.68
N GLU A 122 -24.47 -17.31 3.85
CA GLU A 122 -25.28 -18.16 4.74
C GLU A 122 -26.59 -17.48 5.16
N VAL A 123 -26.53 -16.18 5.48
CA VAL A 123 -27.74 -15.39 5.80
C VAL A 123 -28.68 -15.31 4.59
N LEU A 124 -28.15 -15.06 3.39
CA LEU A 124 -28.96 -15.01 2.17
C LEU A 124 -29.58 -16.38 1.86
N GLU A 125 -28.86 -17.47 2.04
CA GLU A 125 -29.38 -18.82 1.85
C GLU A 125 -30.56 -19.10 2.80
N LYS A 126 -30.43 -18.75 4.09
CA LYS A 126 -31.53 -18.85 5.07
C LYS A 126 -32.75 -18.02 4.66
N GLN A 127 -32.53 -16.82 4.11
CA GLN A 127 -33.61 -15.97 3.60
C GLN A 127 -34.29 -16.57 2.37
N CYS A 128 -33.53 -17.15 1.43
CA CYS A 128 -34.07 -17.86 0.28
C CYS A 128 -34.97 -19.02 0.72
N TRP A 129 -34.53 -19.84 1.68
CA TRP A 129 -35.35 -20.92 2.23
C TRP A 129 -36.64 -20.42 2.87
N THR A 130 -36.56 -19.34 3.64
CA THR A 130 -37.73 -18.71 4.25
C THR A 130 -38.70 -18.22 3.17
N LEU A 131 -38.19 -17.55 2.14
CA LEU A 131 -38.99 -17.04 1.03
C LEU A 131 -39.68 -18.19 0.27
N ILE A 132 -38.96 -19.26 -0.05
CA ILE A 132 -39.51 -20.46 -0.71
C ILE A 132 -40.64 -21.07 0.14
N SER A 133 -40.44 -21.19 1.46
CA SER A 133 -41.47 -21.69 2.36
C SER A 133 -42.71 -20.81 2.33
N THR A 134 -42.55 -19.48 2.41
CA THR A 134 -43.68 -18.54 2.37
C THR A 134 -44.39 -18.53 1.01
N GLN A 135 -43.64 -18.63 -0.09
CA GLN A 135 -44.19 -18.72 -1.45
C GLN A 135 -45.03 -19.98 -1.59
N LYS A 136 -44.51 -21.14 -1.16
CA LYS A 136 -45.23 -22.42 -1.22
C LYS A 136 -46.56 -22.34 -0.46
N THR A 137 -46.56 -21.78 0.75
CA THR A 137 -47.80 -21.60 1.54
C THR A 137 -48.78 -20.64 0.84
N ALA A 138 -48.29 -19.57 0.21
CA ALA A 138 -49.13 -18.65 -0.55
C ALA A 138 -49.75 -19.34 -1.79
N GLU A 139 -48.98 -20.14 -2.53
CA GLU A 139 -49.45 -20.92 -3.69
C GLU A 139 -50.53 -21.93 -3.29
N GLU A 140 -50.33 -22.66 -2.18
CA GLU A 140 -51.34 -23.59 -1.64
C GLU A 140 -52.64 -22.87 -1.28
N LYS A 141 -52.53 -21.68 -0.66
CA LYS A 141 -53.69 -20.86 -0.31
C LYS A 141 -54.43 -20.33 -1.55
N ILE A 142 -53.71 -19.94 -2.60
CA ILE A 142 -54.30 -19.51 -3.87
C ILE A 142 -55.06 -20.68 -4.51
N LYS A 143 -54.44 -21.86 -4.63
CA LYS A 143 -55.09 -23.06 -5.17
C LYS A 143 -56.38 -23.40 -4.43
N HIS A 144 -56.38 -23.29 -3.10
CA HIS A 144 -57.58 -23.50 -2.28
C HIS A 144 -58.69 -22.47 -2.57
N LEU A 145 -58.32 -21.20 -2.73
CA LEU A 145 -59.28 -20.14 -3.07
C LEU A 145 -59.82 -20.29 -4.50
N GLU A 146 -59.00 -20.73 -5.46
CA GLU A 146 -59.41 -21.04 -6.83
C GLU A 146 -60.45 -22.17 -6.85
N GLN A 147 -60.22 -23.24 -6.09
CA GLN A 147 -61.17 -24.34 -5.97
C GLN A 147 -62.53 -23.87 -5.41
N LYS A 148 -62.52 -23.09 -4.32
CA LYS A 148 -63.74 -22.51 -3.75
C LYS A 148 -64.45 -21.56 -4.72
N LEU A 149 -63.69 -20.80 -5.50
CA LEU A 149 -64.25 -19.90 -6.51
C LEU A 149 -65.01 -20.67 -7.59
N LEU A 150 -64.48 -21.82 -8.05
CA LEU A 150 -65.14 -22.68 -9.02
C LEU A 150 -66.45 -23.28 -8.46
N GLU A 151 -66.43 -23.72 -7.21
CA GLU A 151 -67.63 -24.23 -6.52
C GLU A 151 -68.71 -23.15 -6.39
N GLU A 152 -68.34 -21.95 -5.95
CA GLU A 152 -69.24 -20.80 -5.88
C GLU A 152 -69.80 -20.40 -7.26
N GLN A 153 -68.97 -20.41 -8.30
CA GLN A 153 -69.42 -20.14 -9.68
C GLN A 153 -70.44 -21.19 -10.13
N HIS A 154 -70.20 -22.48 -9.83
CA HIS A 154 -71.14 -23.55 -10.15
C HIS A 154 -72.48 -23.38 -9.42
N GLN A 155 -72.45 -23.08 -8.12
CA GLN A 155 -73.65 -22.83 -7.33
C GLN A 155 -74.44 -21.62 -7.86
N ARG A 156 -73.77 -20.52 -8.20
CA ARG A 156 -74.41 -19.35 -8.82
C ARG A 156 -75.08 -19.69 -10.14
N LYS A 157 -74.44 -20.55 -10.96
CA LYS A 157 -75.02 -21.03 -12.22
C LYS A 157 -76.28 -21.85 -11.98
N LEU A 158 -76.28 -22.78 -11.02
CA LEU A 158 -77.51 -23.54 -10.66
C LEU A 158 -78.64 -22.62 -10.22
N ILE A 159 -78.35 -21.60 -9.42
CA ILE A 159 -79.34 -20.62 -8.96
C ILE A 159 -79.88 -19.82 -10.15
N GLN A 160 -79.01 -19.38 -11.06
CA GLN A 160 -79.40 -18.68 -12.29
C GLN A 160 -80.29 -19.55 -13.17
N ASP A 161 -79.95 -20.82 -13.37
CA ASP A 161 -80.75 -21.77 -14.16
C ASP A 161 -82.13 -22.00 -13.54
N LYS A 162 -82.21 -22.18 -12.21
CA LYS A 162 -83.50 -22.27 -11.49
C LYS A 162 -84.32 -20.98 -11.61
N ALA A 163 -83.69 -19.82 -11.51
CA ALA A 163 -84.36 -18.54 -11.67
C ALA A 163 -84.92 -18.37 -13.11
N ALA A 164 -84.16 -18.78 -14.12
CA ALA A 164 -84.59 -18.76 -15.52
C ALA A 164 -85.75 -19.75 -15.79
N GLN A 165 -85.70 -20.95 -15.20
CA GLN A 165 -86.81 -21.92 -15.25
C GLN A 165 -88.08 -21.34 -14.61
N LEU A 166 -87.97 -20.73 -13.43
CA LEU A 166 -89.10 -20.07 -12.76
C LEU A 166 -89.66 -18.92 -13.61
N GLN A 167 -88.80 -18.07 -14.19
CA GLN A 167 -89.24 -16.98 -15.05
C GLN A 167 -89.96 -17.49 -16.31
N THR A 168 -89.46 -18.56 -16.92
CA THR A 168 -90.09 -19.21 -18.08
C THR A 168 -91.44 -19.84 -17.70
N GLY A 169 -91.51 -20.51 -16.54
CA GLY A 169 -92.75 -21.07 -16.00
C GLY A 169 -93.79 -19.98 -15.70
N LEU A 170 -93.36 -18.84 -15.14
CA LEU A 170 -94.22 -17.68 -14.92
C LEU A 170 -94.72 -17.06 -16.24
N GLU A 171 -93.86 -16.93 -17.26
CA GLU A 171 -94.28 -16.41 -18.57
C GLU A 171 -95.24 -17.37 -19.29
N MET A 172 -95.00 -18.68 -19.21
CA MET A 172 -95.93 -19.69 -19.71
C MET A 172 -97.29 -19.59 -18.99
N ASN A 173 -97.29 -19.49 -17.66
CA ASN A 173 -98.51 -19.27 -16.89
C ASN A 173 -99.20 -17.95 -17.27
N ARG A 174 -98.44 -16.86 -17.51
CA ARG A 174 -98.97 -15.58 -17.99
C ARG A 174 -99.64 -15.73 -19.36
N ILE A 175 -99.02 -16.44 -20.31
CA ILE A 175 -99.58 -16.70 -21.63
C ILE A 175 -100.87 -17.52 -21.49
N LEU A 176 -100.87 -18.61 -20.72
CA LEU A 176 -102.05 -19.45 -20.49
C LEU A 176 -103.23 -18.66 -19.90
N LEU A 177 -102.98 -17.82 -18.89
CA LEU A 177 -103.99 -16.95 -18.28
C LEU A 177 -104.48 -15.86 -19.23
N SER A 178 -103.61 -15.35 -20.10
CA SER A 178 -103.97 -14.38 -21.14
C SER A 178 -104.82 -15.03 -22.24
N SER A 179 -104.58 -16.29 -22.57
CA SER A 179 -105.35 -17.08 -23.56
C SER A 179 -106.77 -17.45 -23.08
N LEU A 180 -107.02 -17.41 -21.76
CA LEU A 180 -108.34 -17.63 -21.15
C LEU A 180 -109.10 -16.32 -20.89
N SER A 181 -108.55 -15.17 -21.29
CA SER A 181 -109.16 -13.85 -21.12
C SER A 181 -109.54 -13.25 -22.48
N PRO A 182 -110.80 -12.79 -22.68
CA PRO A 182 -111.15 -12.12 -23.93
C PRO A 182 -110.57 -10.70 -23.94
N GLU A 183 -109.92 -10.39 -25.05
CA GLU A 183 -109.41 -9.08 -25.44
C GLU A 183 -110.47 -7.98 -25.25
N LYS A 184 -110.11 -6.90 -24.54
CA LYS A 184 -110.70 -5.59 -24.77
C LYS A 184 -109.64 -4.70 -25.44
N GLU A 185 -109.69 -4.62 -26.77
CA GLU A 185 -109.11 -3.52 -27.52
C GLU A 185 -109.75 -2.20 -27.08
N VAL A 186 -108.94 -1.16 -26.85
CA VAL A 186 -109.38 0.23 -27.05
C VAL A 186 -108.33 0.95 -27.90
N LYS A 187 -108.75 1.39 -29.09
CA LYS A 187 -107.95 2.06 -30.10
C LYS A 187 -107.63 3.53 -29.76
N LYS A 188 -106.44 3.94 -30.23
CA LYS A 188 -105.74 5.24 -30.17
C LYS A 188 -106.59 6.48 -30.50
N LYS A 189 -106.25 7.64 -29.89
CA LYS A 189 -106.08 8.94 -30.59
C LYS A 189 -105.31 10.01 -29.79
N SER A 190 -104.62 10.84 -30.55
CA SER A 190 -103.64 11.90 -30.26
C SER A 190 -104.15 13.16 -29.54
N ARG A 191 -103.30 13.86 -28.76
CA ARG A 191 -102.76 15.22 -29.08
C ARG A 191 -101.76 15.74 -28.03
N LYS A 192 -100.84 16.58 -28.52
CA LYS A 192 -99.72 17.23 -27.81
C LYS A 192 -100.13 18.37 -26.85
N LYS A 193 -99.28 18.55 -25.83
CA LYS A 193 -98.92 19.78 -25.06
C LYS A 193 -100.04 20.54 -24.31
N LYS A 194 -99.97 20.56 -22.97
CA LYS A 194 -99.38 21.68 -22.17
C LYS A 194 -99.43 21.37 -20.66
N VAL A 195 -98.49 22.02 -19.99
CA VAL A 195 -98.06 21.98 -18.59
C VAL A 195 -99.12 22.52 -17.61
N LEU A 196 -98.89 22.24 -16.31
CA LEU A 196 -99.52 22.71 -15.04
C LEU A 196 -100.57 21.72 -14.48
N LYS A 197 -100.60 21.30 -13.21
CA LYS A 197 -100.02 21.81 -11.95
C LYS A 197 -100.23 20.77 -10.81
N ASN A 198 -99.22 20.56 -9.95
CA ASN A 198 -99.26 20.18 -8.52
C ASN A 198 -99.87 18.80 -8.10
N ASN A 199 -99.27 17.99 -7.21
CA ASN A 199 -98.78 18.30 -5.85
C ASN A 199 -97.69 17.32 -5.34
N SER A 200 -96.83 17.84 -4.46
CA SER A 200 -96.17 17.15 -3.34
C SER A 200 -95.10 16.08 -3.63
N THR A 201 -93.91 16.53 -4.03
CA THR A 201 -92.66 15.76 -3.86
C THR A 201 -91.64 16.65 -3.16
N VAL A 202 -91.16 16.19 -2.02
CA VAL A 202 -90.17 16.87 -1.19
C VAL A 202 -88.80 16.80 -1.88
N LYS A 203 -88.44 17.96 -2.45
CA LYS A 203 -87.10 18.58 -2.58
C LYS A 203 -85.90 17.69 -2.95
N ARG A 204 -85.46 17.87 -4.19
CA ARG A 204 -84.10 17.65 -4.67
C ARG A 204 -83.27 18.90 -4.34
N THR A 205 -82.15 18.74 -3.65
CA THR A 205 -81.05 19.73 -3.58
C THR A 205 -79.74 18.97 -3.69
N GLN A 206 -79.02 19.17 -4.79
CA GLN A 206 -77.56 19.19 -4.80
C GLN A 206 -77.19 20.69 -4.77
N PRO A 207 -75.98 21.15 -4.39
CA PRO A 207 -74.84 20.53 -3.71
C PRO A 207 -74.26 21.43 -2.59
N SER A 208 -74.02 20.94 -1.36
CA SER A 208 -73.07 21.59 -0.43
C SER A 208 -72.93 20.81 0.86
N PHE A 209 -71.84 20.05 1.00
CA PHE A 209 -71.15 19.88 2.28
C PHE A 209 -69.65 19.91 1.99
N GLN A 210 -69.05 21.08 2.18
CA GLN A 210 -67.73 21.12 2.81
C GLN A 210 -67.87 20.44 4.17
N GLY A 211 -66.97 19.51 4.45
CA GLY A 211 -67.00 18.73 5.69
C GLY A 211 -66.50 17.33 5.40
N GLY A 212 -65.17 17.19 5.36
CA GLY A 212 -64.51 15.91 5.13
C GLY A 212 -64.95 14.87 6.14
N MET A 213 -65.33 13.70 5.65
CA MET A 213 -65.10 12.38 6.25
C MET A 213 -65.72 11.34 5.31
N LEU A 214 -64.87 10.66 4.54
CA LEU A 214 -65.25 9.44 3.83
C LEU A 214 -65.53 8.32 4.87
N PRO A 215 -66.67 7.63 4.83
CA PRO A 215 -66.88 6.40 5.58
C PRO A 215 -66.50 5.22 4.68
N PHE A 216 -65.21 4.98 4.50
CA PHE A 216 -64.73 3.67 4.09
C PHE A 216 -63.50 3.33 4.92
N VAL A 217 -63.76 2.76 6.10
CA VAL A 217 -62.77 1.99 6.85
C VAL A 217 -62.80 0.59 6.26
N ALA A 218 -61.97 0.32 5.25
CA ALA A 218 -61.52 -1.04 4.99
C ALA A 218 -60.47 -1.39 6.05
N GLY A 219 -60.78 -2.35 6.90
CA GLY A 219 -59.86 -2.87 7.90
C GLY A 219 -60.49 -3.01 9.28
N LYS A 220 -61.38 -3.99 9.43
CA LYS A 220 -61.68 -4.58 10.74
C LYS A 220 -61.35 -6.07 10.67
N SER A 221 -60.11 -6.41 10.97
CA SER A 221 -59.78 -7.76 11.46
C SER A 221 -59.87 -7.72 12.97
N ALA A 222 -60.77 -8.49 13.56
CA ALA A 222 -60.77 -8.78 14.98
C ALA A 222 -59.65 -9.80 15.26
N SER A 223 -58.42 -9.32 15.42
CA SER A 223 -57.34 -10.09 16.05
C SER A 223 -56.29 -9.13 16.61
N SER A 224 -55.90 -9.39 17.86
CA SER A 224 -55.03 -8.53 18.65
C SER A 224 -53.58 -8.68 18.21
N SER A 225 -53.12 -7.90 17.23
CA SER A 225 -51.71 -7.48 17.07
C SER A 225 -51.56 -6.38 16.00
N HIS A 226 -50.99 -5.24 16.43
CA HIS A 226 -50.36 -4.15 15.66
C HIS A 226 -51.05 -3.64 14.38
N SER A 227 -51.82 -2.55 14.49
CA SER A 227 -52.20 -1.70 13.37
C SER A 227 -51.05 -0.75 13.02
N VAL A 228 -50.43 -0.92 11.85
CA VAL A 228 -49.56 0.10 11.24
C VAL A 228 -50.39 0.86 10.23
N VAL A 229 -50.62 2.15 10.49
CA VAL A 229 -51.29 3.06 9.57
C VAL A 229 -50.37 3.30 8.37
N ALA A 230 -50.67 2.68 7.23
CA ALA A 230 -49.96 2.94 5.99
C ALA A 230 -50.31 4.35 5.49
N ASN A 231 -49.42 5.31 5.75
CA ASN A 231 -49.54 6.66 5.23
C ASN A 231 -49.31 6.61 3.70
N VAL A 232 -50.38 6.83 2.93
CA VAL A 232 -50.36 6.81 1.46
C VAL A 232 -49.30 7.77 0.90
N GLN A 233 -48.96 8.86 1.61
CA GLN A 233 -47.89 9.76 1.20
C GLN A 233 -46.48 9.13 1.28
N SER A 234 -46.20 8.23 2.24
CA SER A 234 -44.88 7.59 2.34
C SER A 234 -44.69 6.51 1.28
N VAL A 235 -45.76 5.77 0.95
CA VAL A 235 -45.75 4.79 -0.14
C VAL A 235 -45.53 5.49 -1.48
N LEU A 236 -46.22 6.61 -1.73
CA LEU A 236 -46.03 7.40 -2.95
C LEU A 236 -44.63 8.03 -3.02
N HIS A 237 -44.07 8.47 -1.88
CA HIS A 237 -42.71 8.99 -1.80
C HIS A 237 -41.67 7.90 -2.12
N MET A 238 -41.82 6.68 -1.58
CA MET A 238 -40.91 5.57 -1.90
C MET A 238 -40.99 5.14 -3.37
N MET A 239 -42.18 5.17 -3.97
CA MET A 239 -42.36 4.86 -5.39
C MET A 239 -41.79 5.94 -6.31
N LYS A 240 -41.85 7.22 -5.91
CA LYS A 240 -41.37 8.35 -6.72
C LYS A 240 -39.84 8.45 -6.80
N TYR A 241 -39.10 7.86 -5.85
CA TYR A 241 -37.62 7.90 -5.83
C TYR A 241 -36.94 6.58 -6.19
N ARG A 242 -37.68 5.55 -6.61
CA ARG A 242 -37.09 4.32 -7.18
C ARG A 242 -37.39 4.24 -8.67
N SER A 243 -36.60 4.94 -9.46
CA SER A 243 -36.50 4.76 -10.90
C SER A 243 -35.08 5.09 -11.33
N ALA A 244 -34.18 4.11 -11.20
CA ALA A 244 -32.99 3.87 -12.02
C ALA A 244 -32.15 2.76 -11.37
N CYS A 245 -31.65 1.82 -12.18
CA CYS A 245 -30.71 0.74 -11.85
C CYS A 245 -31.25 -0.50 -11.11
N MET A 246 -31.95 -1.35 -11.85
CA MET A 246 -32.04 -2.79 -11.58
C MET A 246 -31.89 -3.56 -12.89
N THR A 247 -30.65 -3.95 -13.21
CA THR A 247 -30.23 -5.03 -14.13
C THR A 247 -28.73 -5.22 -13.87
N SER A 248 -28.13 -6.37 -13.63
CA SER A 248 -28.59 -7.73 -13.36
C SER A 248 -27.41 -8.41 -12.63
N GLN A 249 -27.62 -8.86 -11.40
CA GLN A 249 -26.83 -9.95 -10.85
C GLN A 249 -27.38 -11.23 -11.46
N CYS A 250 -26.53 -12.03 -12.09
CA CYS A 250 -26.82 -13.42 -12.40
C CYS A 250 -25.55 -14.27 -12.23
N PRO A 251 -25.71 -15.58 -11.98
CA PRO A 251 -25.07 -16.25 -10.85
C PRO A 251 -23.99 -17.26 -11.26
N GLU A 252 -23.28 -17.71 -10.23
CA GLU A 252 -22.30 -18.78 -10.23
C GLU A 252 -22.92 -20.15 -10.51
N GLY A 253 -22.27 -20.95 -11.36
CA GLY A 253 -22.43 -22.40 -11.39
C GLY A 253 -22.39 -23.05 -12.78
N THR A 254 -21.20 -23.48 -13.24
CA THR A 254 -21.02 -24.82 -13.83
C THR A 254 -19.53 -25.18 -13.96
N GLU A 255 -19.17 -26.36 -13.45
CA GLU A 255 -17.87 -27.00 -13.64
C GLU A 255 -17.58 -27.39 -15.11
N LYS A 256 -16.27 -27.57 -15.38
CA LYS A 256 -15.58 -28.14 -16.58
C LYS A 256 -15.09 -27.02 -17.52
N ARG A 257 -13.79 -26.80 -17.69
CA ARG A 257 -12.86 -27.74 -18.34
C ARG A 257 -11.42 -27.27 -18.13
N THR A 258 -10.55 -28.21 -17.86
CA THR A 258 -9.09 -28.09 -17.90
C THR A 258 -8.59 -27.50 -19.22
N SER A 259 -7.77 -26.45 -19.15
CA SER A 259 -6.77 -26.15 -20.16
C SER A 259 -5.39 -26.16 -19.51
N ARG A 260 -4.54 -27.02 -20.07
CA ARG A 260 -3.13 -27.18 -19.72
C ARG A 260 -2.37 -26.04 -20.39
N TRP A 261 -1.60 -25.26 -19.62
CA TRP A 261 -0.29 -24.82 -20.11
C TRP A 261 0.66 -24.47 -18.96
N THR A 262 1.74 -25.25 -18.88
CA THR A 262 2.97 -25.00 -18.14
C THR A 262 3.77 -23.88 -18.82
N GLY A 263 3.89 -22.72 -18.19
CA GLY A 263 4.81 -21.64 -18.56
C GLY A 263 5.73 -21.34 -17.38
N ILE A 264 6.91 -21.95 -17.39
CA ILE A 264 8.00 -21.68 -16.44
C ILE A 264 8.51 -20.25 -16.70
N CYS A 265 8.21 -19.32 -15.79
CA CYS A 265 8.98 -18.08 -15.66
C CYS A 265 9.79 -18.15 -14.37
N LYS A 266 11.05 -18.56 -14.50
CA LYS A 266 12.04 -18.49 -13.43
C LYS A 266 12.28 -17.02 -13.07
N PRO A 267 12.25 -16.60 -11.80
CA PRO A 267 12.81 -15.30 -11.45
C PRO A 267 14.33 -15.37 -11.57
N VAL A 268 14.88 -14.58 -12.50
CA VAL A 268 16.32 -14.39 -12.65
C VAL A 268 16.83 -13.65 -11.42
N SER A 269 17.73 -14.29 -10.67
CA SER A 269 18.52 -13.64 -9.64
C SER A 269 19.36 -12.53 -10.25
N CYS A 270 19.34 -11.33 -9.67
CA CYS A 270 20.33 -10.31 -9.99
C CYS A 270 20.90 -9.69 -8.69
N SER A 271 22.10 -10.15 -8.33
CA SER A 271 22.98 -9.41 -7.43
C SER A 271 23.92 -8.56 -8.29
N THR A 272 23.76 -7.24 -8.28
CA THR A 272 24.83 -6.24 -8.13
C THR A 272 24.24 -4.84 -8.23
N THR A 273 24.83 -3.94 -7.45
CA THR A 273 24.54 -2.49 -7.31
C THR A 273 24.04 -1.82 -8.59
N SER A 274 22.72 -1.83 -8.80
CA SER A 274 22.05 -1.03 -9.81
C SER A 274 21.40 0.16 -9.12
N SER A 275 21.54 1.33 -9.72
CA SER A 275 20.96 2.56 -9.17
C SER A 275 19.43 2.40 -9.11
N ALA A 276 18.76 3.00 -8.13
CA ALA A 276 17.29 2.93 -7.97
C ALA A 276 16.48 3.33 -9.24
N THR A 277 17.15 3.88 -10.26
CA THR A 277 16.57 4.16 -11.58
C THR A 277 16.52 2.95 -12.52
N GLU A 278 17.42 1.97 -12.37
CA GLU A 278 17.43 0.73 -13.17
C GLU A 278 16.31 -0.21 -12.71
N THR A 279 16.15 -0.41 -11.40
CA THR A 279 15.05 -1.23 -10.86
C THR A 279 13.65 -0.69 -11.20
N LEU A 280 13.49 0.63 -11.26
CA LEU A 280 12.26 1.28 -11.71
C LEU A 280 11.99 1.05 -13.22
N SER A 281 13.05 0.96 -14.01
CA SER A 281 12.96 0.70 -15.45
C SER A 281 12.60 -0.76 -15.71
N ASP A 282 13.17 -1.70 -14.95
CA ASP A 282 12.84 -3.13 -15.03
C ASP A 282 11.36 -3.39 -14.66
N LEU A 283 10.87 -2.74 -13.59
CA LEU A 283 9.46 -2.80 -13.22
C LEU A 283 8.54 -2.26 -14.33
N LEU A 284 8.91 -1.12 -14.92
CA LEU A 284 8.14 -0.52 -16.01
C LEU A 284 8.08 -1.44 -17.23
N LEU A 285 9.18 -2.12 -17.56
CA LEU A 285 9.24 -3.10 -18.64
C LEU A 285 8.27 -4.26 -18.39
N GLY A 286 8.33 -4.88 -17.20
CA GLY A 286 7.41 -5.96 -16.84
C GLY A 286 5.94 -5.54 -16.90
N MET A 287 5.62 -4.31 -16.45
CA MET A 287 4.26 -3.80 -16.55
C MET A 287 3.79 -3.61 -17.99
N GLN A 288 4.68 -3.19 -18.90
CA GLN A 288 4.39 -3.05 -20.34
C GLN A 288 4.19 -4.41 -21.01
N ASP A 289 4.99 -5.41 -20.66
CA ASP A 289 4.85 -6.78 -21.18
C ASP A 289 3.51 -7.39 -20.79
N GLU A 290 3.11 -7.23 -19.53
CA GLU A 290 1.79 -7.67 -19.04
C GLU A 290 0.63 -6.92 -19.73
N LEU A 291 0.79 -5.62 -20.04
CA LEU A 291 -0.20 -4.89 -20.84
C LEU A 291 -0.26 -5.45 -22.27
N GLY A 292 0.88 -5.85 -22.84
CA GLY A 292 0.97 -6.54 -24.11
C GLY A 292 0.25 -7.89 -24.09
N GLN A 293 0.44 -8.67 -23.01
CA GLN A 293 -0.24 -9.94 -22.80
C GLN A 293 -1.76 -9.78 -22.75
N MET A 294 -2.27 -8.84 -21.95
CA MET A 294 -3.71 -8.53 -21.93
C MET A 294 -4.24 -8.04 -23.28
N SER A 295 -3.42 -7.32 -24.05
CA SER A 295 -3.82 -6.89 -25.41
C SER A 295 -3.97 -8.07 -26.37
N PHE A 296 -3.12 -9.09 -26.21
CA PHE A 296 -3.24 -10.32 -26.98
C PHE A 296 -4.50 -11.10 -26.59
N GLU A 297 -4.77 -11.25 -25.29
CA GLU A 297 -5.99 -11.86 -24.77
C GLU A 297 -7.24 -11.12 -25.26
N HIS A 298 -7.22 -9.79 -25.29
CA HIS A 298 -8.31 -8.97 -25.84
C HIS A 298 -8.57 -9.30 -27.31
N GLN A 299 -7.53 -9.45 -28.11
CA GLN A 299 -7.65 -9.82 -29.52
C GLN A 299 -8.19 -11.25 -29.68
N GLU A 300 -7.76 -12.17 -28.82
CA GLU A 300 -8.24 -13.56 -28.82
C GLU A 300 -9.72 -13.66 -28.41
N LEU A 301 -10.13 -12.99 -27.33
CA LEU A 301 -11.53 -12.91 -26.90
C LEU A 301 -12.41 -12.26 -27.97
N SER A 302 -11.94 -11.17 -28.60
CA SER A 302 -12.65 -10.53 -29.72
C SER A 302 -12.90 -11.51 -30.87
N LYS A 303 -11.89 -12.32 -31.21
CA LYS A 303 -12.02 -13.34 -32.24
C LYS A 303 -13.00 -14.47 -31.83
N GLN A 304 -12.96 -14.90 -30.57
CA GLN A 304 -13.88 -15.93 -30.06
C GLN A 304 -15.35 -15.46 -30.05
N ILE A 305 -15.59 -14.17 -29.81
CA ILE A 305 -16.92 -13.53 -29.91
C ILE A 305 -17.41 -13.56 -31.36
N GLU A 306 -16.55 -13.21 -32.32
CA GLU A 306 -16.89 -13.23 -33.76
C GLU A 306 -17.22 -14.66 -34.24
N GLU A 307 -16.43 -15.65 -33.80
CA GLU A 307 -16.58 -17.06 -34.21
C GLU A 307 -17.74 -17.79 -33.52
N SER A 308 -18.23 -17.31 -32.38
CA SER A 308 -19.30 -17.95 -31.62
C SER A 308 -20.69 -17.74 -32.25
N GLN A 309 -21.38 -18.85 -32.55
CA GLN A 309 -22.77 -18.81 -33.06
C GLN A 309 -23.83 -18.79 -31.96
N ASN A 310 -23.48 -19.18 -30.73
CA ASN A 310 -24.39 -19.19 -29.58
C ASN A 310 -24.44 -17.81 -28.93
N GLN A 311 -25.65 -17.26 -28.80
CA GLN A 311 -25.87 -15.92 -28.26
C GLN A 311 -25.43 -15.82 -26.79
N ASP A 312 -25.75 -16.80 -25.95
CA ASP A 312 -25.40 -16.77 -24.52
C ASP A 312 -23.87 -16.76 -24.31
N ILE A 313 -23.13 -17.57 -25.08
CA ILE A 313 -21.66 -17.64 -25.01
C ILE A 313 -21.03 -16.34 -25.52
N ARG A 314 -21.63 -15.72 -26.54
CA ARG A 314 -21.20 -14.43 -27.06
C ARG A 314 -21.34 -13.35 -26.00
N GLU A 315 -22.49 -13.28 -25.33
CA GLU A 315 -22.75 -12.32 -24.25
C GLU A 315 -21.81 -12.54 -23.03
N ASP A 316 -21.47 -13.78 -22.72
CA ASP A 316 -20.49 -14.11 -21.68
C ASP A 316 -19.08 -13.62 -22.04
N LEU A 317 -18.62 -13.91 -23.27
CA LEU A 317 -17.31 -13.48 -23.75
C LEU A 317 -17.23 -11.95 -23.89
N GLU A 318 -18.31 -11.28 -24.29
CA GLU A 318 -18.39 -9.81 -24.32
C GLU A 318 -18.24 -9.21 -22.92
N ARG A 319 -18.85 -9.83 -21.90
CA ARG A 319 -18.67 -9.41 -20.50
C ARG A 319 -17.23 -9.61 -20.02
N GLU A 320 -16.59 -10.70 -20.41
CA GLU A 320 -15.18 -10.96 -20.10
C GLU A 320 -14.26 -9.95 -20.79
N LEU A 321 -14.50 -9.64 -22.06
CA LEU A 321 -13.79 -8.63 -22.82
C LEU A 321 -13.92 -7.24 -22.16
N ASP A 322 -15.12 -6.84 -21.75
CA ASP A 322 -15.36 -5.58 -21.02
C ASP A 322 -14.60 -5.52 -19.68
N CYS A 323 -14.49 -6.65 -18.98
CA CYS A 323 -13.69 -6.73 -17.75
C CYS A 323 -12.19 -6.58 -18.07
N LEU A 324 -11.72 -7.24 -19.13
CA LEU A 324 -10.33 -7.15 -19.58
C LEU A 324 -9.96 -5.73 -20.02
N VAL A 325 -10.84 -5.04 -20.75
CA VAL A 325 -10.63 -3.63 -21.14
C VAL A 325 -10.45 -2.75 -19.91
N LYS A 326 -11.30 -2.89 -18.89
CA LYS A 326 -11.14 -2.13 -17.63
C LYS A 326 -9.81 -2.43 -16.95
N GLN A 327 -9.34 -3.68 -16.98
CA GLN A 327 -8.02 -4.04 -16.44
C GLN A 327 -6.88 -3.42 -17.26
N MET A 328 -6.98 -3.43 -18.59
CA MET A 328 -6.03 -2.78 -19.49
C MET A 328 -5.95 -1.27 -19.23
N GLU A 329 -7.09 -0.59 -19.02
CA GLU A 329 -7.14 0.83 -18.67
C GLU A 329 -6.44 1.12 -17.34
N ILE A 330 -6.79 0.38 -16.28
CA ILE A 330 -6.17 0.51 -14.96
C ILE A 330 -4.65 0.31 -15.06
N LYS A 331 -4.21 -0.69 -15.80
CA LYS A 331 -2.78 -0.98 -15.97
C LYS A 331 -2.08 0.10 -16.79
N GLY A 332 -2.74 0.64 -17.81
CA GLY A 332 -2.28 1.80 -18.56
C GLY A 332 -2.11 3.04 -17.69
N GLU A 333 -3.02 3.28 -16.74
CA GLU A 333 -2.88 4.33 -15.74
C GLU A 333 -1.70 4.09 -14.81
N GLN A 334 -1.50 2.86 -14.35
CA GLN A 334 -0.38 2.51 -13.47
C GLN A 334 0.96 2.75 -14.19
N ILE A 335 1.10 2.31 -15.45
CA ILE A 335 2.29 2.58 -16.28
C ILE A 335 2.50 4.08 -16.44
N SER A 336 1.42 4.85 -16.65
CA SER A 336 1.50 6.31 -16.78
C SER A 336 1.96 6.99 -15.48
N LYS A 337 1.47 6.53 -14.33
CA LYS A 337 1.91 7.01 -13.00
C LYS A 337 3.39 6.67 -12.77
N LEU A 338 3.81 5.46 -13.15
CA LEU A 338 5.20 5.01 -13.02
C LEU A 338 6.15 5.81 -13.92
N LYS A 339 5.78 6.06 -15.18
CA LYS A 339 6.53 6.93 -16.11
C LYS A 339 6.71 8.34 -15.56
N LYS A 340 5.63 8.95 -15.04
CA LYS A 340 5.71 10.27 -14.39
C LYS A 340 6.70 10.27 -13.20
N HIS A 341 6.72 9.19 -12.43
CA HIS A 341 7.66 9.05 -11.32
C HIS A 341 9.11 8.93 -11.82
N GLN A 342 9.35 8.11 -12.84
CA GLN A 342 10.66 7.95 -13.48
C GLN A 342 11.20 9.30 -14.00
N ASP A 343 10.36 10.08 -14.69
CA ASP A 343 10.70 11.43 -15.15
C ASP A 343 11.02 12.38 -14.00
N HIS A 344 10.27 12.30 -12.90
CA HIS A 344 10.50 13.13 -11.72
C HIS A 344 11.85 12.80 -11.05
N VAL A 345 12.16 11.51 -10.91
CA VAL A 345 13.44 11.03 -10.37
C VAL A 345 14.60 11.45 -11.28
N TYR A 346 14.45 11.35 -12.61
CA TYR A 346 15.46 11.81 -13.55
C TYR A 346 15.71 13.32 -13.45
N LYS A 347 14.65 14.14 -13.36
CA LYS A 347 14.75 15.60 -13.16
C LYS A 347 15.42 15.96 -11.84
N LEU A 348 15.12 15.24 -10.76
CA LEU A 348 15.77 15.41 -9.45
C LEU A 348 17.28 15.09 -9.52
N LYS A 349 17.63 13.97 -10.16
CA LYS A 349 19.03 13.55 -10.35
C LYS A 349 19.80 14.59 -11.17
N GLN A 350 19.20 15.14 -12.23
CA GLN A 350 19.79 16.19 -13.05
C GLN A 350 19.99 17.50 -12.26
N ARG A 351 19.01 17.93 -11.45
CA ARG A 351 19.15 19.11 -10.57
C ARG A 351 20.24 18.91 -9.52
N ALA A 352 20.34 17.74 -8.90
CA ALA A 352 21.39 17.41 -7.95
C ALA A 352 22.79 17.42 -8.58
N GLN A 353 22.91 16.94 -9.82
CA GLN A 353 24.17 16.97 -10.57
C GLN A 353 24.57 18.39 -10.99
N ASN A 354 23.61 19.22 -11.42
CA ASN A 354 23.85 20.63 -11.75
C ASN A 354 24.27 21.44 -10.51
N LEU A 355 23.70 21.16 -9.33
CA LEU A 355 24.13 21.79 -8.08
C LEU A 355 25.57 21.39 -7.71
N LYS A 356 25.95 20.11 -7.89
CA LYS A 356 27.33 19.64 -7.71
C LYS A 356 28.31 20.31 -8.68
N ARG A 357 27.90 20.58 -9.93
CA ARG A 357 28.72 21.26 -10.93
C ARG A 357 28.89 22.76 -10.64
N ASN A 358 27.83 23.42 -10.15
CA ASN A 358 27.87 24.83 -9.76
C ASN A 358 28.71 25.07 -8.49
N THR A 359 28.75 24.12 -7.55
CA THR A 359 29.67 24.19 -6.39
C THR A 359 31.13 23.99 -6.80
N ALA A 360 31.40 23.20 -7.85
CA ALA A 360 32.76 22.99 -8.37
C ALA A 360 33.27 24.15 -9.25
N TYR A 361 32.37 24.93 -9.88
CA TYR A 361 32.75 26.11 -10.65
C TYR A 361 33.02 27.36 -9.78
N SER A 362 32.54 27.40 -8.53
CA SER A 362 32.82 28.50 -7.59
C SER A 362 34.24 28.49 -7.00
N THR A 363 35.02 27.42 -7.20
CA THR A 363 36.41 27.29 -6.72
C THR A 363 37.47 27.48 -7.80
N SER A 364 37.10 27.90 -9.01
CA SER A 364 38.10 28.22 -10.03
C SER A 364 37.71 29.46 -10.84
N ARG A 365 38.25 30.62 -10.47
CA ARG A 365 39.09 31.45 -11.36
C ARG A 365 39.67 32.71 -10.69
N PRO A 366 40.74 33.30 -11.28
CA PRO A 366 41.78 34.05 -10.59
C PRO A 366 41.66 35.58 -10.75
N ASN A 367 42.48 36.27 -9.95
CA ASN A 367 43.31 37.42 -10.31
C ASN A 367 43.10 38.71 -9.46
N GLU A 368 44.21 39.07 -8.83
CA GLU A 368 44.81 40.41 -8.72
C GLU A 368 44.31 41.50 -7.75
N LEU A 369 45.33 42.05 -7.09
CA LEU A 369 45.51 43.41 -6.53
C LEU A 369 45.36 43.62 -5.01
N LYS A 370 46.54 43.51 -4.35
CA LYS A 370 47.27 44.64 -3.73
C LYS A 370 46.86 45.06 -2.31
N GLY A 371 47.78 44.85 -1.36
CA GLY A 371 48.05 45.82 -0.30
C GLY A 371 48.30 45.31 1.12
N SER A 372 49.59 45.14 1.43
CA SER A 372 50.24 45.56 2.70
C SER A 372 50.10 44.72 4.00
N LYS A 373 51.26 44.14 4.38
CA LYS A 373 51.90 44.04 5.73
C LYS A 373 51.26 43.10 6.79
N GLU A 374 51.95 41.98 7.12
CA GLU A 374 52.81 41.77 8.33
C GLU A 374 51.97 41.73 9.63
N THR A 375 51.95 40.73 10.52
CA THR A 375 52.91 39.67 10.90
C THR A 375 52.21 38.66 11.87
N VAL A 376 52.76 37.43 12.00
CA VAL A 376 52.71 36.48 13.14
C VAL A 376 51.51 35.53 13.36
N ILE A 377 51.74 34.25 12.97
CA ILE A 377 51.54 32.94 13.67
C ILE A 377 50.16 32.59 14.30
N SER A 378 49.56 31.51 13.79
CA SER A 378 48.41 30.75 14.36
C SER A 378 48.84 29.75 15.46
N PRO A 379 47.92 29.20 16.29
CA PRO A 379 47.19 28.00 15.84
C PRO A 379 45.71 27.87 16.28
N SER A 380 44.88 27.34 15.38
CA SER A 380 43.79 26.37 15.58
C SER A 380 42.90 26.46 16.83
N ILE A 381 41.63 26.88 16.66
CA ILE A 381 40.47 26.33 17.40
C ILE A 381 39.26 26.19 16.46
N SER A 382 38.71 24.98 16.41
CA SER A 382 37.49 24.56 15.76
C SER A 382 36.23 25.03 16.52
N SER A 383 35.24 25.63 15.84
CA SER A 383 33.78 25.51 16.11
C SER A 383 32.95 26.72 15.62
N THR A 384 32.52 26.74 14.36
CA THR A 384 31.60 27.79 13.86
C THR A 384 30.33 27.27 13.17
N ASN A 385 30.11 25.94 13.11
CA ASN A 385 28.95 25.37 12.40
C ASN A 385 27.73 25.07 13.29
N LYS A 386 27.80 25.24 14.62
CA LYS A 386 26.69 24.92 15.54
C LYS A 386 25.70 26.10 15.72
N THR A 387 26.16 27.34 15.64
CA THR A 387 25.36 28.55 15.92
C THR A 387 24.36 28.91 14.82
N THR A 388 24.63 28.54 13.56
CA THR A 388 23.71 28.83 12.44
C THR A 388 22.54 27.85 12.39
N ASN A 389 22.78 26.58 12.72
CA ASN A 389 21.73 25.56 12.79
C ASN A 389 20.81 25.77 14.00
N SER A 390 21.36 26.16 15.16
CA SER A 390 20.54 26.49 16.33
C SER A 390 19.63 27.70 16.08
N LEU A 391 20.14 28.75 15.40
CA LEU A 391 19.33 29.90 15.01
C LEU A 391 18.23 29.55 14.00
N ARG A 392 18.48 28.62 13.06
CA ARG A 392 17.44 28.14 12.13
C ARG A 392 16.36 27.34 12.85
N LEU A 393 16.75 26.45 13.76
CA LEU A 393 15.83 25.68 14.59
C LEU A 393 14.96 26.57 15.47
N LEU A 394 15.55 27.60 16.08
CA LEU A 394 14.82 28.57 16.90
C LEU A 394 13.79 29.35 16.08
N LYS A 395 14.16 29.79 14.86
CA LYS A 395 13.24 30.45 13.93
C LYS A 395 12.11 29.53 13.47
N SER A 396 12.39 28.24 13.22
CA SER A 396 11.33 27.28 12.86
C SER A 396 10.38 26.99 14.03
N ALA A 397 10.89 26.90 15.26
CA ALA A 397 10.07 26.69 16.45
C ALA A 397 9.16 27.90 16.74
N GLN A 398 9.70 29.12 16.62
CA GLN A 398 8.92 30.35 16.78
C GLN A 398 7.84 30.48 15.69
N LYS A 399 8.12 30.02 14.46
CA LYS A 399 7.13 29.96 13.39
C LYS A 399 6.01 28.95 13.68
N LEU A 400 6.35 27.77 14.20
CA LEU A 400 5.35 26.76 14.61
C LEU A 400 4.44 27.31 15.72
N GLN A 401 5.03 28.00 16.70
CA GLN A 401 4.30 28.63 17.80
C GLN A 401 3.37 29.76 17.33
N SER A 402 3.72 30.47 16.26
CA SER A 402 2.85 31.51 15.68
C SER A 402 1.71 30.95 14.82
N VAL A 403 1.83 29.70 14.35
CA VAL A 403 0.86 29.04 13.47
C VAL A 403 -0.16 28.22 14.27
N LEU A 404 0.23 27.64 15.41
CA LEU A 404 -0.66 26.92 16.31
C LEU A 404 -1.39 27.90 17.23
N LYS A 405 -2.69 28.12 17.00
CA LYS A 405 -3.54 28.85 17.96
C LYS A 405 -4.05 27.87 19.02
N LYS A 406 -4.29 28.37 20.24
CA LYS A 406 -4.75 27.57 21.39
C LYS A 406 -6.05 26.80 21.15
N ASP A 407 -6.81 27.18 20.13
CA ASP A 407 -8.12 26.62 19.80
C ASP A 407 -8.06 25.47 18.77
N ASP A 408 -6.88 25.15 18.20
CA ASP A 408 -6.72 24.10 17.18
C ASP A 408 -6.55 22.68 17.78
N ILE A 409 -6.59 22.55 19.11
CA ILE A 409 -6.45 21.26 19.81
C ILE A 409 -7.83 20.84 20.32
N VAL A 410 -8.61 20.21 19.46
CA VAL A 410 -9.81 19.47 19.86
C VAL A 410 -9.43 18.01 19.96
N TRP A 411 -9.38 17.47 21.18
CA TRP A 411 -9.35 16.03 21.38
C TRP A 411 -10.80 15.55 21.36
N GLU A 412 -11.23 14.90 20.28
CA GLU A 412 -12.45 14.08 20.32
C GLU A 412 -12.25 13.00 21.37
N SER A 413 -13.09 13.02 22.41
CA SER A 413 -13.27 11.96 23.40
C SER A 413 -14.63 11.34 23.22
#